data_AF-C9STP5-F1
#
_entry.id   AF-C9STP5-F1
#
_cell.length_a   1.000
_cell.length_b   1.000
_cell.length_c   1.000
_cell.angle_alpha   90.00
_cell.angle_beta   90.00
_cell.angle_gamma   90.00
#
_symmetry.space_group_name_H-M   'P 1'
#
loop_
_entity.id
_entity.type
_entity.pdbx_description
1 polymer ?
#
loop_
_entity_poly.entity_id
_entity_poly.type
_entity_poly.pdbx_seq_one_letter_code
_entity_poly.pdbx_strand_id
1 'polypeptide(L)' 'MGIPHLFTHLGPYGVDTLLTGIKIIIDGPSFAYHIHSLCSSNRAGQVSHKLLCDAAISWLDALSKGSKV' A
#
# COMPACT_ATOMS: atom_id res chain seq x y z
N MET A 1 -9.86 -0.07 -8.66
CA MET A 1 -10.77 0.71 -9.54
C MET A 1 -9.94 1.79 -10.23
N GLY A 2 -10.14 1.97 -11.53
CA GLY A 2 -9.36 2.86 -12.40
C GLY A 2 -9.61 2.51 -13.86
N ILE A 3 -9.03 3.26 -14.80
CA ILE A 3 -9.11 2.92 -16.23
C ILE A 3 -8.38 1.57 -16.45
N PRO A 4 -9.06 0.54 -16.99
CA PRO A 4 -8.44 -0.76 -17.25
C PRO A 4 -7.17 -0.61 -18.09
N HIS A 5 -6.13 -1.36 -17.73
CA HIS A 5 -4.83 -1.37 -18.41
C HIS A 5 -4.08 -0.03 -18.47
N LEU A 6 -4.56 1.04 -17.83
CA LEU A 6 -3.90 2.35 -17.87
C LEU A 6 -2.49 2.28 -17.29
N PHE A 7 -2.32 1.63 -16.14
CA PHE A 7 -1.01 1.46 -15.52
C PHE A 7 -0.02 0.74 -16.44
N THR A 8 -0.44 -0.38 -17.04
CA THR A 8 0.41 -1.16 -17.94
C THR A 8 0.73 -0.41 -19.24
N HIS A 9 -0.22 0.41 -19.73
CA HIS A 9 -0.04 1.21 -20.92
C HIS A 9 0.91 2.39 -20.69
N LEU A 10 0.81 3.04 -19.52
CA LEU A 10 1.66 4.19 -19.16
C LEU A 10 3.01 3.79 -18.56
N GLY A 11 3.17 2.54 -18.12
CA GLY A 11 4.39 2.03 -17.48
C GLY A 11 5.70 2.37 -18.19
N PRO A 12 5.82 2.25 -19.52
CA PRO A 12 7.02 2.61 -20.26
C PRO A 12 7.40 4.10 -20.20
N TYR A 13 6.46 4.98 -19.84
CA TYR A 13 6.68 6.42 -19.70
C TYR A 13 6.91 6.84 -18.24
N GLY A 14 6.88 5.89 -17.30
CA GLY A 14 7.15 6.15 -15.89
C GLY A 14 8.62 6.46 -15.62
N VAL A 15 8.87 7.23 -14.57
CA VAL A 15 10.23 7.52 -14.06
C VAL A 15 10.33 7.05 -12.62
N ASP A 16 11.30 6.18 -12.34
CA ASP A 16 11.57 5.72 -10.99
C ASP A 16 12.09 6.88 -10.14
N THR A 17 11.44 7.11 -8.99
CA THR A 17 11.79 8.18 -8.07
C THR A 17 11.95 7.62 -6.66
N LEU A 18 13.02 8.03 -5.98
CA LEU A 18 13.20 7.72 -4.57
C LEU A 18 12.23 8.56 -3.73
N LEU A 19 11.49 7.90 -2.85
CA LEU A 19 10.54 8.57 -1.95
C LEU A 19 11.23 9.29 -0.77
N THR A 20 12.56 9.23 -0.68
CA THR A 20 13.34 9.82 0.41
C THR A 20 13.35 11.35 0.32
N GLY A 21 13.01 12.02 1.43
CA GLY A 21 13.09 13.48 1.53
C GLY A 21 11.96 14.24 0.83
N ILE A 22 10.94 13.53 0.33
CA ILE A 22 9.74 14.14 -0.25
C ILE A 22 8.53 14.00 0.69
N LYS A 23 7.61 14.97 0.62
CA LYS A 23 6.33 14.89 1.33
C LYS A 23 5.43 13.88 0.62
N ILE A 24 5.12 12.78 1.28
CA ILE A 24 4.24 11.74 0.75
C ILE A 24 2.82 11.96 1.28
N ILE A 25 1.82 11.85 0.41
CA ILE A 25 0.40 11.85 0.77
C ILE A 25 -0.15 10.46 0.44
N ILE A 26 -0.82 9.84 1.42
CA ILE A 26 -1.40 8.50 1.27
C ILE A 26 -2.90 8.64 1.04
N ASP A 27 -3.41 7.94 0.04
CA ASP A 27 -4.85 7.76 -0.17
C ASP A 27 -5.41 6.78 0.87
N GLY A 28 -6.07 7.33 1.90
CA GLY A 28 -6.54 6.58 3.07
C GLY A 28 -7.45 5.40 2.72
N PRO A 29 -8.52 5.57 1.93
CA PRO A 29 -9.38 4.46 1.51
C PRO A 29 -8.64 3.33 0.79
N SER A 30 -7.82 3.64 -0.23
CA SER A 30 -7.06 2.60 -0.94
C SER A 30 -6.06 1.90 -0.03
N PHE A 31 -5.42 2.64 0.87
CA PHE A 31 -4.53 2.07 1.88
C PHE A 31 -5.27 1.11 2.82
N ALA A 32 -6.43 1.48 3.33
CA ALA A 32 -7.24 0.62 4.19
C ALA A 32 -7.65 -0.68 3.50
N TYR A 33 -8.09 -0.61 2.23
CA TYR A 33 -8.40 -1.79 1.43
C TYR A 33 -7.18 -2.68 1.19
N HIS A 34 -6.02 -2.08 0.94
CA HIS A 34 -4.77 -2.81 0.74
C HIS A 34 -4.38 -3.58 2.01
N ILE A 35 -4.38 -2.92 3.18
CA ILE A 35 -4.10 -3.58 4.47
C ILE A 35 -5.11 -4.69 4.76
N HIS A 36 -6.39 -4.43 4.55
CA HIS A 36 -7.42 -5.45 4.74
C HIS A 36 -7.20 -6.65 3.83
N SER A 37 -6.91 -6.43 2.55
CA SER A 37 -6.60 -7.49 1.59
C SER A 37 -5.38 -8.31 2.02
N LEU A 38 -4.28 -7.65 2.40
CA LEU A 38 -3.06 -8.31 2.87
C LEU A 38 -3.33 -9.25 4.05
N CYS A 39 -4.08 -8.78 5.04
CA CYS A 39 -4.40 -9.58 6.22
C CYS A 39 -5.44 -10.69 5.95
N SER A 40 -6.24 -10.54 4.88
CA SER A 40 -7.31 -11.48 4.51
C SER A 40 -6.84 -12.61 3.61
N SER A 41 -5.73 -12.46 2.86
CA SER A 41 -5.29 -13.38 1.81
C SER A 41 -5.10 -14.85 2.22
N ASN A 42 -5.07 -15.18 3.52
CA ASN A 42 -4.90 -16.54 4.04
C ASN A 42 -5.86 -16.88 5.20
N ARG A 43 -6.94 -16.11 5.41
CA ARG A 43 -7.86 -16.33 6.54
C ARG A 43 -9.30 -16.48 6.05
N ALA A 44 -9.90 -17.63 6.34
CA ALA A 44 -11.35 -17.78 6.27
C ALA A 44 -11.96 -17.15 7.54
N GLY A 45 -12.37 -15.88 7.45
CA GLY A 45 -13.06 -15.19 8.55
C GLY A 45 -12.71 -13.71 8.67
N GLN A 46 -13.31 -13.05 9.66
CA GLN A 46 -13.02 -11.64 9.96
C GLN A 46 -11.59 -11.47 10.46
N VAL A 47 -10.89 -10.46 9.91
CA VAL A 47 -9.58 -10.03 10.38
C VAL A 47 -9.76 -9.23 11.68
N SER A 48 -8.95 -9.52 12.69
CA SER A 48 -9.01 -8.76 13.94
C SER A 48 -8.51 -7.32 13.74
N HIS A 49 -9.13 -6.36 14.42
CA HIS A 49 -8.69 -4.96 14.38
C HIS A 49 -7.23 -4.78 14.79
N LYS A 50 -6.77 -5.56 15.78
CA LYS A 50 -5.37 -5.55 16.19
C LYS A 50 -4.43 -5.91 15.04
N LEU A 51 -4.74 -6.96 14.28
CA LEU A 51 -3.91 -7.38 13.15
C LEU A 51 -3.90 -6.32 12.04
N LEU A 52 -5.04 -5.69 11.76
CA LEU A 52 -5.12 -4.58 10.79
C LEU A 52 -4.27 -3.39 11.22
N CYS A 53 -4.36 -2.97 12.49
CA CYS A 53 -3.57 -1.86 13.02
C CYS A 53 -2.07 -2.17 13.00
N ASP A 54 -1.67 -3.35 13.49
CA ASP A 54 -0.27 -3.75 13.54
C ASP A 54 0.33 -3.84 12.12
N ALA A 55 -0.43 -4.33 11.14
CA ALA A 55 -0.02 -4.37 9.74
C ALA A 55 0.08 -2.96 9.12
N ALA A 56 -0.88 -2.08 9.38
CA ALA A 56 -0.86 -0.71 8.89
C ALA A 56 0.36 0.08 9.43
N ILE A 57 0.63 -0.03 10.73
CA ILE A 57 1.78 0.62 11.36
C ILE A 57 3.08 0.06 10.77
N SER A 58 3.22 -1.26 10.66
CA SER A 58 4.42 -1.88 10.09
C SER A 58 4.67 -1.43 8.64
N TRP A 59 3.62 -1.28 7.84
CA TRP A 59 3.73 -0.80 6.46
C TRP A 59 4.19 0.66 6.40
N LEU A 60 3.63 1.53 7.24
CA LEU A 60 4.02 2.94 7.34
C LEU A 60 5.45 3.12 7.85
N ASP A 61 5.86 2.30 8.82
CA ASP A 61 7.22 2.25 9.33
C ASP A 61 8.24 1.87 8.24
N ALA A 62 7.92 0.86 7.42
CA ALA A 62 8.76 0.43 6.31
C ALA A 62 8.91 1.56 5.27
N LEU A 63 7.81 2.24 4.96
CA LEU A 63 7.80 3.41 4.08
C LEU A 63 8.68 4.54 4.65
N SER A 64 8.53 4.85 5.94
CA SER A 64 9.29 5.92 6.61
C SER A 64 10.78 5.63 6.71
N LYS A 65 11.17 4.37 6.84
CA LYS A 65 12.58 3.95 6.95
C LYS A 65 13.26 3.84 5.57
N GLY A 66 12.53 4.08 4.47
CA GLY A 66 13.04 3.92 3.11
C GLY A 66 13.32 2.47 2.75
N SER A 67 12.70 1.51 3.44
CA SER A 67 12.75 0.10 3.02
C SER A 67 11.92 -0.08 1.74
N LYS A 68 12.34 -1.02 0.88
CA LYS A 68 11.48 -1.50 -0.20
C LYS A 68 10.23 -2.10 0.43
N VAL A 69 9.08 -1.43 0.25
CA VAL A 69 7.75 -1.92 0.62
C VAL A 69 7.21 -2.79 -0.50
#